data_AF-X0ZSI2-F1
#
_entry.id   AF-X0ZSI2-F1
#
_cell.length_a   1.000
_cell.length_b   1.000
_cell.length_c   1.000
_cell.angle_alpha   90.00
_cell.angle_beta   90.00
_cell.angle_gamma   90.00
#
_symmetry.space_group_name_H-M   'P 1'
#
loop_
_entity.id
_entity.type
_entity.pdbx_description
1 polymer ?
#
loop_
_entity_poly.entity_id
_entity_poly.type
_entity_poly.pdbx_seq_one_letter_code
_entity_poly.pdbx_strand_id
1 'polypeptide(L)' 'MEGKILLAHGSGGKLAHELVEKSFVKAFANPFLAKLDDSAVIDLSGRLAFTTDS' A
#
# COMPACT_ATOMS: atom_id res chain seq x y z
N MET A 1 -19.24 5.56 -15.66
CA MET A 1 -18.93 4.51 -14.66
C MET A 1 -17.54 4.68 -14.05
N GLU A 2 -16.80 5.75 -14.36
CA GLU A 2 -15.54 6.03 -13.67
C GLU A 2 -15.78 6.44 -12.22
N GLY A 3 -14.88 5.99 -11.33
CA GLY A 3 -14.88 6.34 -9.91
C GLY A 3 -15.55 5.35 -8.95
N LYS A 4 -16.14 4.25 -9.42
CA LYS A 4 -16.71 3.23 -8.52
C LYS A 4 -15.66 2.23 -8.07
N ILE A 5 -15.57 2.01 -6.76
CA ILE A 5 -14.84 0.89 -6.17
C ILE A 5 -15.63 -0.40 -6.39
N LEU A 6 -14.92 -1.44 -6.80
CA LEU A 6 -15.43 -2.79 -7.07
C LEU A 6 -14.81 -3.77 -6.07
N LEU A 7 -15.46 -4.93 -5.86
CA LEU A 7 -14.91 -6.02 -5.03
C LEU A 7 -13.49 -6.46 -5.49
N ALA A 8 -13.24 -6.43 -6.79
CA ALA A 8 -11.92 -6.77 -7.34
C ALA A 8 -10.78 -5.83 -6.92
N HIS A 9 -11.09 -4.63 -6.39
CA HIS A 9 -10.08 -3.74 -5.80
C HIS A 9 -9.69 -4.15 -4.36
N GLY A 10 -10.43 -5.08 -3.75
CA GLY A 10 -10.11 -5.66 -2.43
C GLY A 10 -9.61 -7.10 -2.51
N SER A 11 -9.50 -7.70 -3.70
CA SER A 11 -9.14 -9.12 -3.84
C SER A 11 -7.64 -9.39 -3.84
N GLY A 12 -6.80 -8.37 -3.61
CA GLY A 12 -5.33 -8.48 -3.64
C GLY A 12 -4.71 -8.65 -5.04
N GLY A 13 -5.52 -8.63 -6.11
CA GLY A 13 -5.06 -8.78 -7.49
C GLY A 13 -4.66 -7.46 -8.15
N LYS A 14 -4.56 -7.48 -9.48
CA LYS A 14 -4.14 -6.33 -10.29
C LYS A 14 -4.91 -5.03 -9.99
N LEU A 15 -6.24 -5.09 -9.87
CA LEU A 15 -7.04 -3.89 -9.58
C LEU A 15 -6.81 -3.36 -8.16
N ALA A 16 -6.54 -4.22 -7.19
CA ALA A 16 -6.16 -3.79 -5.84
C ALA A 16 -4.81 -3.06 -5.86
N HIS A 17 -3.82 -3.64 -6.55
CA HIS A 17 -2.51 -3.03 -6.72
C HIS A 17 -2.58 -1.67 -7.42
N GLU A 18 -3.32 -1.57 -8.53
CA GLU A 18 -3.52 -0.31 -9.23
C GLU A 18 -4.20 0.77 -8.37
N LEU A 19 -5.17 0.38 -7.52
CA LEU A 19 -5.80 1.31 -6.59
C LEU A 19 -4.80 1.83 -5.56
N VAL A 20 -3.99 0.94 -4.98
CA VAL A 20 -2.93 1.26 -4.01
C VAL A 20 -1.93 2.26 -4.61
N GLU A 21 -1.38 1.96 -5.78
CA GLU A 21 -0.41 2.83 -6.45
C GLU A 21 -0.98 4.19 -6.82
N LYS A 22 -2.13 4.21 -7.51
CA LYS A 22 -2.67 5.45 -8.11
C LYS A 22 -3.30 6.38 -7.08
N SER A 23 -3.82 5.83 -5.98
CA SER A 23 -4.55 6.61 -4.98
C SER A 23 -3.74 6.80 -3.71
N PHE A 24 -3.22 5.73 -3.10
CA PHE A 24 -2.62 5.79 -1.77
C PHE A 24 -1.13 6.16 -1.82
N VAL A 25 -0.33 5.46 -2.62
CA VAL A 25 1.11 5.78 -2.74
C VAL A 25 1.30 7.20 -3.24
N LYS A 26 0.50 7.61 -4.24
CA LYS A 26 0.52 8.98 -4.75
C LYS A 26 0.15 10.02 -3.68
N ALA A 27 -0.91 9.78 -2.89
CA ALA A 27 -1.38 10.76 -1.90
C ALA A 27 -0.47 10.83 -0.66
N PHE A 28 0.11 9.70 -0.25
CA PHE A 28 0.94 9.59 0.95
C PHE A 28 2.42 9.38 0.63
N ALA A 29 2.89 9.94 -0.49
CA ALA A 29 4.21 9.66 -1.06
C ALA A 29 5.34 9.75 -0.03
N ASN A 30 5.94 8.61 0.29
CA ASN A 30 7.08 8.52 1.20
C ASN A 30 7.94 7.27 0.90
N PRO A 31 9.22 7.25 1.31
CA PRO A 31 10.15 6.15 0.98
C PRO A 31 9.79 4.79 1.59
N PHE A 32 8.99 4.77 2.67
CA PHE A 32 8.58 3.53 3.33
C PHE A 32 7.44 2.87 2.53
N LEU A 33 6.43 3.64 2.15
CA LEU A 33 5.26 3.14 1.42
C LEU A 33 5.56 2.87 -0.07
N ALA A 34 6.51 3.60 -0.67
CA ALA A 34 6.86 3.45 -2.08
C ALA A 34 7.41 2.07 -2.47
N LYS A 35 7.81 1.25 -1.50
CA LYS A 35 8.34 -0.10 -1.74
C LYS A 35 7.25 -1.14 -1.99
N LEU A 36 6.05 -0.94 -1.44
CA LEU A 36 4.94 -1.88 -1.55
C LEU A 36 5.28 -3.32 -1.13
N ASP A 37 6.19 -3.45 -0.16
CA ASP A 37 6.57 -4.70 0.49
C ASP A 37 5.53 -5.11 1.56
N ASP A 38 5.67 -6.32 2.10
CA ASP A 38 4.83 -6.84 3.21
C ASP A 38 4.97 -6.04 4.52
N SER A 39 6.00 -5.21 4.66
CA SER A 39 6.22 -4.35 5.81
C SER A 39 7.08 -3.13 5.49
N ALA A 40 6.88 -2.04 6.23
CA ALA A 40 7.82 -0.93 6.26
C ALA A 40 9.00 -1.26 7.19
N VAL A 41 10.23 -1.06 6.72
CA VAL A 41 11.44 -1.18 7.54
C VAL A 41 11.88 0.20 7.99
N ILE A 42 11.90 0.41 9.30
CA ILE A 42 12.27 1.68 9.94
C ILE A 42 13.49 1.43 10.83
N ASP A 43 14.54 2.23 10.64
CA ASP A 43 15.73 2.18 11.50
C ASP A 43 15.58 3.20 12.63
N LEU A 44 15.48 2.70 13.86
CA LEU A 44 15.37 3.51 15.08
C LEU A 44 16.53 3.13 16.01
N SER A 45 16.26 2.52 17.17
CA SER A 45 17.27 1.86 18.00
C SER A 45 17.48 0.40 17.57
N GLY A 46 17.60 0.19 16.26
CA GLY A 46 17.56 -1.13 15.61
C GLY A 46 16.52 -1.20 14.49
N ARG A 47 16.54 -2.31 13.74
CA ARG A 47 15.67 -2.55 12.57
C ARG A 47 14.27 -2.98 13.00
N LEU A 48 13.29 -2.10 12.85
CA LEU A 48 11.87 -2.38 13.10
C LEU A 48 11.15 -2.71 11.78
N ALA A 49 10.42 -3.83 11.76
CA ALA A 49 9.44 -4.12 10.72
C ALA A 49 8.04 -3.76 11.22
N PHE A 50 7.31 -2.93 10.47
CA PHE A 50 5.96 -2.49 10.80
C PHE A 50 4.98 -2.88 9.67
N THR A 51 3.90 -3.56 10.03
CA THR A 51 2.86 -4.02 9.09
C THR A 51 1.49 -4.03 9.76
N THR A 52 0.42 -4.13 8.97
CA THR A 52 -0.96 -4.23 9.46
C THR A 52 -1.80 -5.04 8.48
N ASP A 53 -2.67 -5.89 9.01
CA ASP A 53 -3.83 -6.47 8.33
C ASP A 53 -5.06 -6.39 9.26
N SER A 54 -6.19 -6.96 8.86
CA SER A 54 -7.46 -6.96 9.60
C SER A 54 -7.86 -8.36 10.05
#